data_AF-A0A536AJY4-F1
#
_entry.id   AF-A0A536AJY4-F1
#
_cell.length_a   1.000
_cell.length_b   1.000
_cell.length_c   1.000
_cell.angle_alpha   90.00
_cell.angle_beta   90.00
_cell.angle_gamma   90.00
#
_symmetry.space_group_name_H-M   'P 1'
#
loop_
_entity.id
_entity.type
_entity.pdbx_description
1 polymer ?
#
loop_
_entity_poly.entity_id
_entity_poly.type
_entity_poly.pdbx_seq_one_letter_code
_entity_poly.pdbx_strand_id
1 'polypeptide(L)'
;MGHDLDARLLVGAVGDEGLGPGAGLDGHFEPGGDELGRGVGDESHPALVVGELLRDGHFHSHVTLRNRGRLLQTRRILNSLSPVTEPIVNDLTIQAATVNGSGSQTANLVLTRAIFHMGIPVAPKNVFPSNIEGLPTWYQLRITPEGHMARSDKVDILIAFNVATWREDLKTVRAGGVVIHEEAFSKADARTDLIYYPVPFSKLAKAKIQSDTLRKQLANMIYVGVVAGLLGIQWESVEHAVKRQFLAKPKAVPVNLDAIKVGYDYWQDNFSKQDPYRLEPMTGRVEGKVLVEGNQAAALGALMGGATVVAWYPITPSSSLCEYFIAYSDRFRLDPETGEKLVSVVQAEDELAAVGMAIGAGWAGARSFTSTSGPGISLMAEFSGLAYAGRHRLCVHAVARRHQTPGAPPRHGGGVLRVRARRVRSRGPLPDAGVRAVRPRPGHEPVDDARVQVPRQEVRPGQGPVEGRPREGRR
;
A
#
# COMPACT_ATOMS: atom_id res chain seq x y z
N MET A 1 -21.62 35.72 -27.21
CA MET A 1 -20.66 36.81 -27.53
C MET A 1 -20.06 37.25 -26.19
N GLY A 2 -18.78 37.21 -25.89
CA GLY A 2 -17.61 36.62 -26.54
C GLY A 2 -16.70 36.11 -25.41
N HIS A 3 -15.85 35.14 -25.74
CA HIS A 3 -14.80 34.63 -24.87
C HIS A 3 -13.69 35.67 -24.75
N ASP A 4 -13.14 35.87 -23.54
CA ASP A 4 -11.88 36.59 -23.36
C ASP A 4 -10.97 35.79 -22.43
N LEU A 5 -10.10 34.98 -23.04
CA LEU A 5 -8.97 34.31 -22.41
C LEU A 5 -7.74 34.67 -23.25
N ASP A 6 -7.18 35.84 -23.00
CA ASP A 6 -5.95 36.31 -23.64
C ASP A 6 -4.75 35.77 -22.83
N ALA A 7 -4.23 34.61 -23.23
CA ALA A 7 -2.87 34.17 -22.91
C ALA A 7 -2.04 34.36 -24.20
N ARG A 8 -1.29 35.45 -24.27
CA ARG A 8 -0.46 35.78 -25.44
C ARG A 8 0.90 35.11 -25.28
N LEU A 9 1.18 34.11 -26.12
CA LEU A 9 2.51 33.52 -26.26
C LEU A 9 3.37 34.46 -27.10
N LEU A 10 4.42 35.04 -26.52
CA LEU A 10 5.38 35.90 -27.23
C LEU A 10 6.62 35.07 -27.56
N VAL A 11 6.98 35.00 -28.84
CA VAL A 11 8.21 34.33 -29.32
C VAL A 11 9.20 35.42 -29.72
N GLY A 12 10.15 35.72 -28.83
CA GLY A 12 11.22 36.68 -29.10
C GLY A 12 12.55 35.97 -29.37
N ALA A 13 13.22 36.33 -30.46
CA ALA A 13 14.60 35.95 -30.71
C ALA A 13 15.54 36.99 -30.06
N VAL A 14 16.54 36.54 -29.29
CA VAL A 14 17.53 37.42 -28.64
C VAL A 14 18.85 37.34 -29.42
N GLY A 15 19.33 38.49 -29.91
CA GLY A 15 20.69 38.66 -30.43
C GLY A 15 21.63 39.22 -29.35
N ASP A 16 22.88 38.76 -29.34
CA ASP A 16 23.91 39.20 -28.40
C ASP A 16 24.78 40.28 -29.05
N GLU A 17 24.94 41.43 -28.37
CA GLU A 17 26.24 42.11 -28.31
C GLU A 17 26.43 42.70 -26.90
N GLY A 18 27.27 42.02 -26.10
CA GLY A 18 28.23 42.71 -25.23
C GLY A 18 27.77 43.13 -23.83
N LEU A 19 26.58 42.73 -23.36
CA LEU A 19 26.14 43.01 -22.00
C LEU A 19 25.79 41.71 -21.26
N GLY A 20 26.31 41.58 -20.03
CA GLY A 20 26.19 40.36 -19.22
C GLY A 20 24.74 39.87 -19.00
N PRO A 21 24.57 38.63 -18.50
CA PRO A 21 23.27 37.98 -18.40
C PRO A 21 22.29 38.85 -17.59
N GLY A 22 21.26 39.38 -18.26
CA GLY A 22 20.21 40.20 -17.66
C GLY A 22 20.09 41.64 -18.18
N ALA A 23 21.01 42.11 -19.04
CA ALA A 23 20.90 43.45 -19.60
C ALA A 23 20.11 43.46 -20.91
N GLY A 24 18.87 43.98 -20.88
CA GLY A 24 18.07 44.23 -22.08
C GLY A 24 16.56 43.97 -21.95
N LEU A 25 16.06 43.52 -20.79
CA LEU A 25 14.65 43.17 -20.61
C LEU A 25 13.81 44.23 -19.87
N ASP A 26 14.32 45.44 -19.69
CA ASP A 26 13.59 46.54 -19.01
C ASP A 26 12.89 47.48 -20.01
N GLY A 27 12.31 46.92 -21.08
CA GLY A 27 11.51 47.66 -22.05
C GLY A 27 10.02 47.37 -21.88
N HIS A 28 9.20 48.41 -21.74
CA HIS A 28 7.74 48.30 -21.82
C HIS A 28 7.32 47.95 -23.26
N PHE A 29 6.79 46.75 -23.48
CA PHE A 29 6.20 46.36 -24.76
C PHE A 29 4.68 46.52 -24.73
N GLU A 30 4.12 47.29 -25.66
CA GLU A 30 2.67 47.43 -25.79
C GLU A 30 2.04 46.23 -26.54
N PRO A 31 0.82 45.78 -26.15
CA PRO A 31 0.24 44.59 -26.72
C PRO A 31 -0.34 44.84 -28.13
N GLY A 32 0.33 44.39 -29.19
CA GLY A 32 -0.25 44.26 -30.54
C GLY A 32 0.49 44.90 -31.73
N GLY A 33 1.76 45.30 -31.57
CA GLY A 33 2.57 45.81 -32.68
C GLY A 33 3.40 44.71 -33.38
N ASP A 34 3.31 44.63 -34.71
CA ASP A 34 4.24 43.89 -35.55
C ASP A 34 5.47 44.76 -35.83
N GLU A 35 6.47 44.78 -34.95
CA GLU A 35 7.78 45.34 -35.25
C GLU A 35 8.84 44.24 -35.36
N LEU A 36 9.21 43.92 -36.60
CA LEU A 36 10.39 43.12 -36.91
C LEU A 36 11.65 43.99 -36.81
N GLY A 37 12.32 43.94 -35.66
CA GLY A 37 13.64 44.53 -35.49
C GLY A 37 14.65 43.93 -36.48
N ARG A 38 15.36 44.79 -37.22
CA ARG A 38 16.44 44.37 -38.13
C ARG A 38 17.65 43.89 -37.33
N GLY A 39 18.12 42.68 -37.63
CA GLY A 39 19.41 42.14 -37.18
C GLY A 39 19.26 40.93 -36.27
N VAL A 40 19.16 39.71 -36.83
CA VAL A 40 19.08 38.46 -36.04
C VAL A 40 19.94 37.38 -36.70
N GLY A 41 20.99 36.94 -36.00
CA GLY A 41 21.65 35.62 -36.05
C GLY A 41 22.24 35.10 -37.37
N ASP A 42 23.56 34.84 -37.39
CA ASP A 42 24.22 34.00 -38.42
C ASP A 42 23.77 32.52 -38.32
N GLU A 43 23.80 31.82 -39.46
CA GLU A 43 23.37 30.43 -39.70
C GLU A 43 24.01 29.39 -38.77
N SER A 44 25.04 29.79 -38.01
CA SER A 44 25.81 28.90 -37.15
C SER A 44 25.13 28.58 -35.80
N HIS A 45 24.34 29.48 -35.18
CA HIS A 45 23.76 29.26 -33.83
C HIS A 45 22.37 29.90 -33.60
N PRO A 46 21.25 29.23 -33.94
CA PRO A 46 19.91 29.68 -33.54
C PRO A 46 19.56 29.23 -32.11
N ALA A 47 19.18 30.19 -31.24
CA ALA A 47 18.61 29.93 -29.92
C ALA A 47 17.17 30.47 -29.85
N LEU A 48 16.24 29.64 -29.36
CA LEU A 48 14.84 30.02 -29.14
C LEU A 48 14.59 30.18 -27.64
N VAL A 49 14.02 31.32 -27.24
CA VAL A 49 13.55 31.55 -25.86
C VAL A 49 12.02 31.56 -25.88
N VAL A 50 11.42 30.67 -25.07
CA VAL A 50 9.98 30.62 -24.84
C VAL A 50 9.73 31.03 -23.40
N GLY A 51 8.88 32.04 -23.19
CA GLY A 51 8.52 32.55 -21.87
C GLY A 51 7.01 32.77 -21.76
N GLU A 52 6.48 32.61 -20.55
CA GLU A 52 5.08 32.87 -20.22
C GLU A 52 4.97 34.28 -19.60
N LEU A 53 4.17 35.16 -20.22
CA LEU A 53 3.98 36.54 -19.79
C LEU A 53 2.80 36.60 -18.79
N LEU A 54 3.05 37.10 -17.58
CA LEU A 54 1.97 37.40 -16.63
C LEU A 54 1.29 38.72 -16.99
N ARG A 55 0.05 38.92 -16.52
CA ARG A 55 -0.76 40.14 -16.76
C ARG A 55 -0.07 41.43 -16.32
N ASP A 56 0.97 41.34 -15.51
CA ASP A 56 1.70 42.45 -14.90
C ASP A 56 3.01 42.78 -15.64
N GLY A 57 3.28 42.15 -16.78
CA GLY A 57 4.43 42.46 -17.65
C GLY A 57 5.75 41.78 -17.28
N HIS A 58 5.78 40.89 -16.27
CA HIS A 58 6.98 40.17 -15.84
C HIS A 58 6.98 38.69 -16.29
N PHE A 59 8.16 38.16 -16.64
CA PHE A 59 8.36 36.75 -17.02
C PHE A 59 8.61 35.86 -15.80
N HIS A 60 7.90 34.72 -15.71
CA HIS A 60 8.02 33.79 -14.56
C HIS A 60 9.09 32.69 -14.75
N SER A 61 9.41 32.31 -16.00
CA SER A 61 10.50 31.38 -16.30
C SER A 61 10.94 31.48 -17.77
N HIS A 62 12.21 31.19 -18.04
CA HIS A 62 12.76 31.11 -19.40
C HIS A 62 13.43 29.75 -19.60
N VAL A 63 13.13 29.09 -20.73
CA VAL A 63 13.86 27.91 -21.19
C VAL A 63 14.58 28.27 -22.47
N THR A 64 15.91 28.14 -22.47
CA THR A 64 16.74 28.32 -23.66
C THR A 64 16.90 26.98 -24.36
N LEU A 65 16.30 26.83 -25.55
CA LEU A 65 16.47 25.63 -26.36
C LEU A 65 17.67 25.82 -27.30
N ARG A 66 18.74 25.04 -27.10
CA ARG A 66 19.88 24.95 -28.04
C ARG A 66 19.62 23.83 -29.05
N ASN A 67 19.61 24.16 -30.33
CA ASN A 67 19.41 23.18 -31.41
C ASN A 67 20.74 22.53 -31.81
N ARG A 68 20.79 21.19 -31.87
CA ARG A 68 21.90 20.41 -32.47
C ARG A 68 21.52 19.94 -33.88
N GLY A 69 21.21 20.86 -34.78
CA GLY A 69 21.20 20.61 -36.23
C GLY A 69 20.01 19.84 -36.82
N ARG A 70 18.79 19.92 -36.25
CA ARG A 70 17.57 19.47 -36.96
C ARG A 70 16.53 20.60 -37.05
N LEU A 71 15.98 20.79 -38.26
CA LEU A 71 14.90 21.74 -38.54
C LEU A 71 13.69 21.46 -37.63
N LEU A 72 13.28 22.48 -36.85
CA LEU A 72 12.07 22.44 -36.03
C LEU A 72 10.88 22.90 -36.89
N GLN A 73 9.94 22.00 -37.18
CA GLN A 73 8.64 22.37 -37.76
C GLN A 73 7.68 22.79 -36.65
N THR A 74 7.32 24.07 -36.60
CA THR A 74 6.23 24.56 -35.75
C THR A 74 4.88 24.20 -36.36
N ARG A 75 4.15 23.26 -35.76
CA ARG A 75 2.76 22.95 -36.11
C ARG A 75 1.84 23.80 -35.24
N ARG A 76 0.96 24.59 -35.86
CA ARG A 76 -0.09 25.36 -35.17
C ARG A 76 -1.06 24.38 -34.49
N ILE A 77 -0.93 24.18 -33.18
CA ILE A 77 -1.95 23.46 -32.40
C ILE A 77 -3.07 24.47 -32.16
N LEU A 78 -4.10 24.44 -33.01
CA LEU A 78 -5.37 25.07 -32.71
C LEU A 78 -5.94 24.34 -31.48
N ASN A 79 -5.95 25.03 -30.34
CA ASN A 79 -6.66 24.58 -29.14
C ASN A 79 -8.17 24.53 -29.44
N SER A 80 -8.63 23.42 -30.03
CA SER A 80 -9.97 22.92 -29.74
C SER A 80 -9.90 22.32 -28.34
N LEU A 81 -10.49 22.99 -27.35
CA LEU A 81 -10.65 22.46 -25.99
C LEU A 81 -11.50 21.18 -26.07
N SER A 82 -10.83 20.05 -26.17
CA SER A 82 -11.35 18.73 -25.87
C SER A 82 -10.32 18.10 -24.95
N PRO A 83 -10.57 17.96 -23.63
CA PRO A 83 -9.63 17.32 -22.75
C PRO A 83 -9.76 15.81 -22.95
N VAL A 84 -9.23 15.29 -24.05
CA VAL A 84 -8.87 13.87 -24.10
C VAL A 84 -7.43 13.80 -23.62
N THR A 85 -7.24 14.02 -22.31
CA THR A 85 -6.01 13.61 -21.64
C THR A 85 -5.79 12.14 -21.93
N GLU A 86 -4.59 11.77 -22.37
CA GLU A 86 -4.24 10.37 -22.59
C GLU A 86 -4.61 9.56 -21.33
N PRO A 87 -5.22 8.39 -21.53
CA PRO A 87 -5.73 7.61 -20.41
C PRO A 87 -4.59 7.03 -19.58
N ILE A 88 -4.71 7.15 -18.26
CA ILE A 88 -3.82 6.54 -17.29
C ILE A 88 -4.43 5.21 -16.87
N VAL A 89 -3.82 4.11 -17.33
CA VAL A 89 -4.36 2.75 -17.17
C VAL A 89 -3.56 2.00 -16.12
N ASN A 90 -4.24 1.46 -15.11
CA ASN A 90 -3.65 0.57 -14.09
C ASN A 90 -2.46 1.14 -13.29
N ASP A 91 -2.15 2.43 -13.40
CA ASP A 91 -1.10 3.13 -12.64
C ASP A 91 -1.69 4.32 -11.89
N LEU A 92 -2.16 4.06 -10.67
CA LEU A 92 -2.72 5.10 -9.80
C LEU A 92 -2.69 4.71 -8.33
N THR A 93 -2.83 5.72 -7.49
CA THR A 93 -2.97 5.61 -6.04
C THR A 93 -4.30 6.18 -5.59
N ILE A 94 -5.13 5.30 -5.01
CA ILE A 94 -6.40 5.69 -4.37
C ILE A 94 -6.15 5.89 -2.88
N GLN A 95 -6.68 6.95 -2.29
CA GLN A 95 -6.71 7.14 -0.84
C GLN A 95 -8.15 7.33 -0.36
N ALA A 96 -8.63 6.44 0.49
CA ALA A 96 -9.88 6.62 1.20
C ALA A 96 -9.62 7.25 2.57
N ALA A 97 -10.10 8.48 2.77
CA ALA A 97 -10.06 9.21 4.03
C ALA A 97 -11.44 9.12 4.69
N THR A 98 -11.54 8.27 5.72
CA THR A 98 -12.81 7.89 6.34
C THR A 98 -12.74 8.08 7.86
N VAL A 99 -13.87 7.88 8.54
CA VAL A 99 -13.92 7.92 10.01
C VAL A 99 -13.67 6.51 10.57
N ASN A 100 -12.83 6.39 11.59
CA ASN A 100 -12.59 5.12 12.26
C ASN A 100 -13.89 4.55 12.86
N GLY A 101 -14.10 3.23 12.74
CA GLY A 101 -15.34 2.57 13.16
C GLY A 101 -16.53 2.68 12.18
N SER A 102 -16.39 3.41 11.05
CA SER A 102 -17.47 3.53 10.06
C SER A 102 -17.73 2.27 9.23
N GLY A 103 -16.89 1.23 9.34
CA GLY A 103 -16.93 0.04 8.49
C GLY A 103 -16.14 0.18 7.17
N SER A 104 -15.35 1.25 7.02
CA SER A 104 -14.58 1.53 5.81
C SER A 104 -13.53 0.47 5.47
N GLN A 105 -12.96 -0.23 6.45
CA GLN A 105 -12.03 -1.32 6.20
C GLN A 105 -12.64 -2.40 5.29
N THR A 106 -13.91 -2.76 5.52
CA THR A 106 -14.62 -3.77 4.72
C THR A 106 -14.77 -3.30 3.28
N ALA A 107 -15.21 -2.06 3.06
CA ALA A 107 -15.37 -1.48 1.73
C ALA A 107 -14.02 -1.39 0.98
N ASN A 108 -12.96 -0.96 1.67
CA ASN A 108 -11.61 -0.89 1.12
C ASN A 108 -11.06 -2.27 0.70
N LEU A 109 -11.34 -3.32 1.47
CA LEU A 109 -10.96 -4.69 1.12
C LEU A 109 -11.79 -5.24 -0.05
N VAL A 110 -13.07 -4.89 -0.15
CA VAL A 110 -13.90 -5.23 -1.32
C VAL A 110 -13.30 -4.58 -2.58
N LEU A 111 -13.01 -3.28 -2.54
CA LEU A 111 -12.39 -2.58 -3.67
C LEU A 111 -11.05 -3.22 -4.06
N THR A 112 -10.18 -3.49 -3.07
CA THR A 112 -8.87 -4.13 -3.29
C THR A 112 -9.00 -5.50 -3.93
N ARG A 113 -9.96 -6.32 -3.46
CA ARG A 113 -10.19 -7.67 -4.01
C ARG A 113 -10.80 -7.64 -5.41
N ALA A 114 -11.66 -6.66 -5.71
CA ALA A 114 -12.23 -6.51 -7.05
C ALA A 114 -11.12 -6.20 -8.07
N ILE A 115 -10.23 -5.27 -7.73
CA ILE A 115 -9.10 -4.88 -8.59
C ILE A 115 -8.11 -6.06 -8.75
N PHE A 116 -7.81 -6.77 -7.66
CA PHE A 116 -6.98 -7.97 -7.73
C PHE A 116 -7.61 -9.09 -8.58
N HIS A 117 -8.93 -9.25 -8.52
CA HIS A 117 -9.66 -10.23 -9.34
C HIS A 117 -9.61 -9.88 -10.83
N MET A 118 -9.53 -8.61 -11.20
CA MET A 118 -9.28 -8.16 -12.58
C MET A 118 -7.86 -8.49 -13.08
N GLY A 119 -7.02 -9.12 -12.27
CA GLY A 119 -5.66 -9.48 -12.64
C GLY A 119 -4.61 -8.42 -12.29
N ILE A 120 -5.01 -7.32 -11.64
CA ILE A 120 -4.16 -6.14 -11.47
C ILE A 120 -3.44 -6.22 -10.11
N PRO A 121 -2.10 -6.06 -10.06
CA PRO A 121 -1.36 -6.00 -8.81
C PRO A 121 -1.77 -4.81 -7.94
N VAL A 122 -1.96 -5.07 -6.65
CA VAL A 122 -2.36 -4.05 -5.66
C VAL A 122 -1.48 -4.10 -4.42
N ALA A 123 -1.20 -2.92 -3.87
CA ALA A 123 -0.47 -2.75 -2.62
C ALA A 123 -1.28 -1.88 -1.65
N PRO A 124 -2.19 -2.50 -0.88
CA PRO A 124 -3.00 -1.80 0.11
C PRO A 124 -2.20 -1.47 1.37
N LYS A 125 -2.48 -0.31 1.96
CA LYS A 125 -1.95 0.07 3.25
C LYS A 125 -2.96 0.85 4.08
N ASN A 126 -3.28 0.29 5.25
CA ASN A 126 -4.05 1.00 6.26
C ASN A 126 -3.13 1.91 7.10
N VAL A 127 -3.61 3.11 7.37
CA VAL A 127 -2.94 4.17 8.14
C VAL A 127 -3.98 4.74 9.10
N PHE A 128 -3.83 4.44 10.38
CA PHE A 128 -4.73 4.90 11.44
C PHE A 128 -3.91 5.52 12.57
N PRO A 129 -4.41 6.58 13.23
CA PRO A 129 -3.86 7.08 14.47
C PRO A 129 -4.14 6.09 15.63
N SER A 130 -3.49 6.28 16.78
CA SER A 130 -3.37 5.26 17.82
C SER A 130 -4.55 5.37 18.78
N ASN A 131 -5.77 5.34 18.25
CA ASN A 131 -6.99 5.54 19.01
C ASN A 131 -8.02 4.44 18.68
N ILE A 132 -8.90 4.21 19.65
CA ILE A 132 -9.87 3.12 19.60
C ILE A 132 -11.02 3.46 18.63
N GLU A 133 -11.56 4.69 18.57
CA GLU A 133 -12.60 5.09 17.58
C GLU A 133 -12.62 6.62 17.29
N GLY A 134 -13.33 7.04 16.22
CA GLY A 134 -13.72 8.44 15.95
C GLY A 134 -12.74 9.34 15.20
N LEU A 135 -11.45 9.02 15.19
CA LEU A 135 -10.44 9.78 14.44
C LEU A 135 -10.40 9.41 12.94
N PRO A 136 -9.80 10.25 12.07
CA PRO A 136 -9.56 9.93 10.67
C PRO A 136 -8.75 8.64 10.50
N THR A 137 -9.18 7.80 9.56
CA THR A 137 -8.45 6.63 9.09
C THR A 137 -8.26 6.75 7.59
N TRP A 138 -7.01 6.52 7.15
CA TRP A 138 -6.65 6.52 5.74
C TRP A 138 -6.33 5.12 5.26
N TYR A 139 -6.86 4.77 4.10
CA TYR A 139 -6.50 3.57 3.39
C TYR A 139 -5.95 3.94 2.03
N GLN A 140 -4.66 3.65 1.80
CA GLN A 140 -4.00 3.91 0.54
C GLN A 140 -3.89 2.61 -0.25
N LEU A 141 -4.39 2.61 -1.47
CA LEU A 141 -4.32 1.49 -2.40
C LEU A 141 -3.48 1.92 -3.60
N ARG A 142 -2.26 1.40 -3.69
CA ARG A 142 -1.42 1.61 -4.87
C ARG A 142 -1.68 0.50 -5.88
N ILE A 143 -1.90 0.91 -7.12
CA ILE A 143 -2.21 0.06 -8.27
C ILE A 143 -1.15 0.39 -9.32
N THR A 144 -0.40 -0.61 -9.75
CA THR A 144 0.65 -0.45 -10.78
C THR A 144 0.76 -1.75 -11.56
N PRO A 145 0.98 -1.73 -12.89
CA PRO A 145 1.16 -2.95 -13.67
C PRO A 145 2.32 -3.82 -13.14
N GLU A 146 3.39 -3.19 -12.64
CA GLU A 146 4.61 -3.83 -12.13
C GLU A 146 4.47 -4.40 -10.72
N GLY A 147 3.38 -4.09 -10.01
CA GLY A 147 3.18 -4.53 -8.63
C GLY A 147 4.11 -3.87 -7.61
N HIS A 148 4.36 -2.57 -7.75
CA HIS A 148 5.10 -1.79 -6.77
C HIS A 148 4.42 -1.82 -5.40
N MET A 149 5.17 -2.26 -4.38
CA MET A 149 4.64 -2.43 -3.02
C MET A 149 4.79 -1.19 -2.12
N ALA A 150 5.59 -0.22 -2.53
CA ALA A 150 5.85 0.97 -1.74
C ALA A 150 4.73 1.99 -1.87
N ARG A 151 4.35 2.60 -0.75
CA ARG A 151 3.39 3.71 -0.74
C ARG A 151 3.84 4.84 -1.67
N SER A 152 2.87 5.49 -2.28
CA SER A 152 3.09 6.77 -2.98
C SER A 152 2.95 7.92 -1.99
N ASP A 153 3.75 8.96 -2.18
CA ASP A 153 3.66 10.23 -1.46
C ASP A 153 2.48 11.08 -1.95
N LYS A 154 2.17 11.01 -3.26
CA LYS A 154 1.04 11.70 -3.89
C LYS A 154 -0.11 10.76 -4.20
N VAL A 155 -1.33 11.25 -4.02
CA VAL A 155 -2.59 10.56 -4.27
C VAL A 155 -3.16 11.00 -5.62
N ASP A 156 -3.62 10.04 -6.41
CA ASP A 156 -4.27 10.29 -7.71
C ASP A 156 -5.78 10.46 -7.54
N ILE A 157 -6.40 9.63 -6.71
CA ILE A 157 -7.84 9.66 -6.43
C ILE A 157 -8.05 9.69 -4.91
N LEU A 158 -8.67 10.76 -4.41
CA LEU A 158 -9.09 10.89 -3.03
C LEU A 158 -10.57 10.59 -2.89
N ILE A 159 -10.91 9.66 -1.99
CA ILE A 159 -12.28 9.41 -1.53
C ILE A 159 -12.41 10.08 -0.15
N ALA A 160 -13.01 11.26 -0.13
CA ALA A 160 -13.13 12.11 1.06
C ALA A 160 -14.49 11.88 1.74
N PHE A 161 -14.47 11.13 2.84
CA PHE A 161 -15.64 10.84 3.69
C PHE A 161 -15.53 11.47 5.09
N ASN A 162 -14.39 12.09 5.40
CA ASN A 162 -14.17 12.76 6.68
C ASN A 162 -14.10 14.27 6.50
N VAL A 163 -15.16 14.97 6.90
CA VAL A 163 -15.22 16.44 6.85
C VAL A 163 -14.15 17.11 7.72
N ALA A 164 -13.66 16.46 8.78
CA ALA A 164 -12.67 17.05 9.67
C ALA A 164 -11.29 17.19 9.01
N THR A 165 -10.93 16.26 8.12
CA THR A 165 -9.60 16.22 7.50
C THR A 165 -9.60 16.58 6.02
N TRP A 166 -10.77 16.71 5.38
CA TRP A 166 -10.85 16.81 3.92
C TRP A 166 -9.98 17.93 3.34
N ARG A 167 -9.85 19.08 4.03
CA ARG A 167 -8.96 20.19 3.61
C ARG A 167 -7.48 19.81 3.60
N GLU A 168 -7.02 19.07 4.60
CA GLU A 168 -5.65 18.57 4.65
C GLU A 168 -5.45 17.42 3.66
N ASP A 169 -6.46 16.56 3.50
CA ASP A 169 -6.43 15.45 2.55
C ASP A 169 -6.32 15.95 1.10
N LEU A 170 -6.98 17.05 0.75
CA LEU A 170 -6.87 17.70 -0.56
C LEU A 170 -5.43 18.10 -0.92
N LYS A 171 -4.60 18.44 0.06
CA LYS A 171 -3.18 18.80 -0.18
C LYS A 171 -2.35 17.60 -0.61
N THR A 172 -2.80 16.38 -0.30
CA THR A 172 -2.10 15.14 -0.67
C THR A 172 -2.37 14.71 -2.11
N VAL A 173 -3.38 15.30 -2.74
CA VAL A 173 -3.80 14.99 -4.12
C VAL A 173 -2.88 15.70 -5.10
N ARG A 174 -2.41 15.01 -6.13
CA ARG A 174 -1.62 15.63 -7.20
C ARG A 174 -2.46 16.59 -8.04
N ALA A 175 -1.81 17.54 -8.72
CA ALA A 175 -2.48 18.36 -9.72
C ALA A 175 -3.10 17.47 -10.81
N GLY A 176 -4.32 17.80 -11.24
CA GLY A 176 -5.13 16.97 -12.13
C GLY A 176 -5.69 15.71 -11.49
N GLY A 177 -5.54 15.54 -10.17
CA GLY A 177 -6.10 14.41 -9.42
C GLY A 177 -7.61 14.53 -9.21
N VAL A 178 -8.21 13.42 -8.83
CA VAL A 178 -9.66 13.26 -8.68
C VAL A 178 -10.05 13.28 -7.21
N VAL A 179 -11.16 13.94 -6.89
CA VAL A 179 -11.75 13.98 -5.56
C VAL A 179 -13.20 13.55 -5.61
N ILE A 180 -13.50 12.40 -5.03
CA ILE A 180 -14.85 11.91 -4.78
C ILE A 180 -15.21 12.29 -3.35
N HIS A 181 -16.25 13.10 -3.15
CA HIS A 181 -16.59 13.62 -1.83
C HIS A 181 -18.10 13.68 -1.60
N GLU A 182 -18.50 13.78 -0.34
CA GLU A 182 -19.90 14.06 0.01
C GLU A 182 -20.31 15.45 -0.51
N GLU A 183 -21.42 15.52 -1.23
CA GLU A 183 -21.94 16.76 -1.87
C GLU A 183 -22.05 17.92 -0.88
N ALA A 184 -22.39 17.63 0.38
CA ALA A 184 -22.56 18.62 1.43
C ALA A 184 -21.26 19.31 1.89
N PHE A 185 -20.07 18.85 1.46
CA PHE A 185 -18.81 19.46 1.86
C PHE A 185 -18.66 20.86 1.23
N SER A 186 -18.33 21.86 2.05
CA SER A 186 -18.11 23.23 1.60
C SER A 186 -16.92 23.31 0.65
N LYS A 187 -17.07 24.02 -0.47
CA LYS A 187 -16.02 24.24 -1.48
C LYS A 187 -15.35 25.61 -1.40
N ALA A 188 -15.54 26.36 -0.32
CA ALA A 188 -15.12 27.76 -0.20
C ALA A 188 -13.63 28.03 -0.51
N ASP A 189 -12.78 27.00 -0.37
CA ASP A 189 -11.32 27.06 -0.62
C ASP A 189 -10.84 25.88 -1.49
N ALA A 190 -11.70 25.38 -2.39
CA ALA A 190 -11.38 24.23 -3.22
C ALA A 190 -10.25 24.57 -4.21
N ARG A 191 -9.30 23.63 -4.37
CA ARG A 191 -8.23 23.72 -5.36
C ARG A 191 -8.82 23.68 -6.77
N THR A 192 -8.45 24.63 -7.62
CA THR A 192 -8.99 24.73 -8.99
C THR A 192 -8.36 23.75 -9.97
N ASP A 193 -7.23 23.13 -9.59
CA ASP A 193 -6.48 22.20 -10.43
C ASP A 193 -6.90 20.72 -10.24
N LEU A 194 -8.01 20.45 -9.53
CA LEU A 194 -8.52 19.12 -9.25
C LEU A 194 -9.88 18.86 -9.93
N ILE A 195 -10.18 17.60 -10.19
CA ILE A 195 -11.46 17.15 -10.76
C ILE A 195 -12.35 16.66 -9.62
N TYR A 196 -13.53 17.28 -9.44
CA TYR A 196 -14.43 16.97 -8.33
C TYR A 196 -15.67 16.19 -8.80
N TYR A 197 -15.94 15.07 -8.14
CA TYR A 197 -17.18 14.30 -8.26
C TYR A 197 -17.96 14.37 -6.93
N PRO A 198 -18.89 15.34 -6.77
CA PRO A 198 -19.69 15.48 -5.57
C PRO A 198 -20.83 14.44 -5.55
N VAL A 199 -20.83 13.53 -4.59
CA VAL A 199 -21.84 12.48 -4.48
C VAL A 199 -22.65 12.67 -3.19
N PRO A 200 -23.99 12.64 -3.25
CA PRO A 200 -24.85 12.79 -2.07
C PRO A 200 -24.95 11.49 -1.27
N PHE A 201 -23.82 10.95 -0.78
CA PHE A 201 -23.75 9.64 -0.12
C PHE A 201 -24.74 9.50 1.03
N SER A 202 -24.87 10.54 1.86
CA SER A 202 -25.80 10.55 2.98
C SER A 202 -27.26 10.49 2.54
N LYS A 203 -27.63 11.13 1.42
CA LYS A 203 -29.00 11.09 0.88
C LYS A 203 -29.29 9.72 0.26
N LEU A 204 -28.35 9.20 -0.55
CA LEU A 204 -28.45 7.87 -1.16
C LEU A 204 -28.60 6.78 -0.11
N ALA A 205 -27.77 6.84 0.95
CA ALA A 205 -27.82 5.88 2.04
C ALA A 205 -29.15 5.97 2.82
N LYS A 206 -29.67 7.18 3.09
CA LYS A 206 -30.97 7.35 3.76
C LYS A 206 -32.14 6.82 2.93
N ALA A 207 -32.12 7.03 1.62
CA ALA A 207 -33.22 6.63 0.74
C ALA A 207 -33.33 5.10 0.59
N LYS A 208 -32.19 4.39 0.61
CA LYS A 208 -32.14 2.95 0.32
C LYS A 208 -31.92 2.07 1.56
N ILE A 209 -31.40 2.63 2.66
CA ILE A 209 -31.08 1.88 3.88
C ILE A 209 -31.90 2.41 5.05
N GLN A 210 -32.91 1.61 5.43
CA GLN A 210 -33.86 1.95 6.49
C GLN A 210 -33.21 1.93 7.89
N SER A 211 -32.31 0.98 8.16
CA SER A 211 -31.64 0.86 9.46
C SER A 211 -30.54 1.92 9.65
N ASP A 212 -30.65 2.72 10.72
CA ASP A 212 -29.66 3.74 11.08
C ASP A 212 -28.26 3.17 11.33
N THR A 213 -28.17 2.01 11.99
CA THR A 213 -26.89 1.35 12.28
C THR A 213 -26.20 0.85 11.01
N LEU A 214 -26.96 0.20 10.11
CA LEU A 214 -26.42 -0.30 8.84
C LEU A 214 -26.12 0.83 7.87
N ARG A 215 -26.83 1.97 7.95
CA ARG A 215 -26.64 3.10 7.05
C ARG A 215 -25.20 3.61 7.06
N LYS A 216 -24.57 3.71 8.23
CA LYS A 216 -23.16 4.15 8.35
C LYS A 216 -22.19 3.18 7.66
N GLN A 217 -22.41 1.87 7.85
CA GLN A 217 -21.54 0.83 7.29
C GLN A 217 -21.70 0.69 5.78
N LEU A 218 -22.95 0.71 5.30
CA LEU A 218 -23.29 0.55 3.89
C LEU A 218 -23.07 1.82 3.07
N ALA A 219 -23.02 3.01 3.68
CA ALA A 219 -22.59 4.23 2.98
C ALA A 219 -21.19 4.07 2.36
N ASN A 220 -20.30 3.32 3.04
CA ASN A 220 -18.98 3.00 2.51
C ASN A 220 -19.04 2.05 1.30
N MET A 221 -20.06 1.21 1.20
CA MET A 221 -20.27 0.36 0.02
C MET A 221 -20.76 1.17 -1.18
N ILE A 222 -21.50 2.26 -0.96
CA ILE A 222 -21.93 3.15 -2.05
C ILE A 222 -20.71 3.76 -2.76
N TYR A 223 -19.68 4.22 -2.05
CA TYR A 223 -18.49 4.76 -2.74
C TYR A 223 -17.73 3.68 -3.51
N VAL A 224 -17.75 2.42 -3.07
CA VAL A 224 -17.16 1.32 -3.86
C VAL A 224 -17.85 1.23 -5.22
N GLY A 225 -19.17 1.43 -5.25
CA GLY A 225 -19.95 1.50 -6.49
C GLY A 225 -19.57 2.67 -7.39
N VAL A 226 -19.46 3.87 -6.80
CA VAL A 226 -19.03 5.07 -7.54
C VAL A 226 -17.63 4.89 -8.12
N VAL A 227 -16.69 4.38 -7.33
CA VAL A 227 -15.31 4.12 -7.76
C VAL A 227 -15.27 3.04 -8.83
N ALA A 228 -16.10 2.00 -8.72
CA ALA A 228 -16.22 0.96 -9.73
C ALA A 228 -16.71 1.53 -11.06
N GLY A 229 -17.72 2.40 -11.03
CA GLY A 229 -18.18 3.12 -12.22
C GLY A 229 -17.12 4.04 -12.82
N LEU A 230 -16.46 4.85 -11.98
CA LEU A 230 -15.41 5.79 -12.37
C LEU A 230 -14.23 5.12 -13.08
N LEU A 231 -13.76 4.00 -12.52
CA LEU A 231 -12.56 3.29 -12.98
C LEU A 231 -12.86 2.19 -14.00
N GLY A 232 -14.13 1.87 -14.26
CA GLY A 232 -14.50 0.76 -15.15
C GLY A 232 -14.23 -0.62 -14.55
N ILE A 233 -14.38 -0.77 -13.23
CA ILE A 233 -14.26 -2.08 -12.57
C ILE A 233 -15.43 -2.95 -12.99
N GLN A 234 -15.13 -4.14 -13.53
CA GLN A 234 -16.13 -5.10 -13.97
C GLN A 234 -17.04 -5.55 -12.82
N TRP A 235 -18.34 -5.61 -13.07
CA TRP A 235 -19.35 -5.98 -12.06
C TRP A 235 -19.10 -7.38 -11.49
N GLU A 236 -18.66 -8.32 -12.33
CA GLU A 236 -18.29 -9.68 -11.95
C GLU A 236 -17.18 -9.69 -10.90
N SER A 237 -16.21 -8.77 -11.03
CA SER A 237 -15.11 -8.62 -10.07
C SER A 237 -15.57 -8.03 -8.74
N VAL A 238 -16.52 -7.09 -8.77
CA VAL A 238 -17.17 -6.56 -7.57
C VAL A 238 -17.94 -7.66 -6.84
N GLU A 239 -18.75 -8.43 -7.56
CA GLU A 239 -19.50 -9.55 -6.98
C GLU A 239 -18.58 -10.59 -6.33
N HIS A 240 -17.53 -10.98 -7.04
CA HIS A 240 -16.52 -11.88 -6.51
C HIS A 240 -15.92 -11.35 -5.21
N ALA A 241 -15.54 -10.07 -5.18
CA ALA A 241 -14.92 -9.44 -4.03
C ALA A 241 -15.84 -9.40 -2.80
N VAL A 242 -17.13 -9.09 -2.97
CA VAL A 242 -18.12 -9.11 -1.87
C VAL A 242 -18.32 -10.53 -1.35
N LYS A 243 -18.52 -11.51 -2.24
CA LYS A 243 -18.66 -12.92 -1.85
C LYS A 243 -17.45 -13.41 -1.05
N ARG A 244 -16.24 -13.01 -1.45
CA ARG A 244 -14.99 -13.34 -0.73
C ARG A 244 -14.84 -12.60 0.61
N GLN A 245 -15.28 -11.35 0.71
CA GLN A 245 -15.21 -10.58 1.97
C GLN A 245 -16.17 -11.11 3.03
N PHE A 246 -17.33 -11.62 2.64
CA PHE A 246 -18.39 -12.05 3.55
C PHE A 246 -18.57 -13.58 3.59
N LEU A 247 -17.51 -14.36 3.38
CA LEU A 247 -17.56 -15.84 3.43
C LEU A 247 -18.19 -16.38 4.72
N ALA A 248 -17.87 -15.78 5.87
CA ALA A 248 -18.43 -16.16 7.16
C ALA A 248 -19.85 -15.62 7.41
N LYS A 249 -20.34 -14.69 6.58
CA LYS A 249 -21.66 -14.04 6.72
C LYS A 249 -22.39 -13.95 5.37
N PRO A 250 -22.81 -15.07 4.75
CA PRO A 250 -23.43 -15.07 3.42
C PRO A 250 -24.67 -14.19 3.31
N LYS A 251 -25.46 -14.07 4.38
CA LYS A 251 -26.65 -13.21 4.44
C LYS A 251 -26.35 -11.72 4.24
N ALA A 252 -25.11 -11.28 4.48
CA ALA A 252 -24.70 -9.90 4.28
C ALA A 252 -24.39 -9.59 2.80
N VAL A 253 -24.14 -10.60 1.95
CA VAL A 253 -23.70 -10.40 0.56
C VAL A 253 -24.71 -9.59 -0.26
N PRO A 254 -26.01 -9.95 -0.31
CA PRO A 254 -26.98 -9.22 -1.15
C PRO A 254 -27.11 -7.75 -0.73
N VAL A 255 -27.22 -7.51 0.58
CA VAL A 255 -27.37 -6.16 1.15
C VAL A 255 -26.19 -5.25 0.79
N ASN A 256 -24.96 -5.80 0.77
CA ASN A 256 -23.79 -5.03 0.38
C ASN A 256 -23.72 -4.82 -1.14
N LEU A 257 -24.11 -5.82 -1.96
CA LEU A 257 -24.18 -5.66 -3.41
C LEU A 257 -25.21 -4.61 -3.82
N ASP A 258 -26.38 -4.59 -3.18
CA ASP A 258 -27.41 -3.58 -3.42
C ASP A 258 -26.89 -2.17 -3.12
N ALA A 259 -26.15 -2.00 -2.01
CA ALA A 259 -25.53 -0.72 -1.67
C ALA A 259 -24.47 -0.28 -2.69
N ILE A 260 -23.65 -1.22 -3.18
CA ILE A 260 -22.67 -0.94 -4.24
C ILE A 260 -23.39 -0.57 -5.55
N LYS A 261 -24.46 -1.29 -5.89
CA LYS A 261 -25.25 -1.05 -7.11
C LYS A 261 -25.84 0.35 -7.12
N VAL A 262 -26.35 0.83 -5.98
CA VAL A 262 -26.82 2.23 -5.83
C VAL A 262 -25.75 3.25 -6.20
N GLY A 263 -24.51 3.05 -5.75
CA GLY A 263 -23.40 3.93 -6.09
C GLY A 263 -22.96 3.83 -7.55
N TYR A 264 -22.98 2.62 -8.10
CA TYR A 264 -22.64 2.35 -9.50
C TYR A 264 -23.65 3.00 -10.46
N ASP A 265 -24.94 2.81 -10.21
CA ASP A 265 -26.02 3.38 -11.02
C ASP A 265 -26.04 4.91 -10.91
N TYR A 266 -25.85 5.44 -9.70
CA TYR A 266 -25.72 6.89 -9.51
C TYR A 266 -24.58 7.48 -10.35
N TRP A 267 -23.44 6.79 -10.43
CA TRP A 267 -22.33 7.23 -11.28
C TRP A 267 -22.73 7.28 -12.77
N GLN A 268 -23.34 6.20 -13.28
CA GLN A 268 -23.75 6.10 -14.69
C GLN A 268 -24.78 7.18 -15.07
N ASP A 269 -25.71 7.47 -14.16
CA ASP A 269 -26.81 8.40 -14.42
C ASP A 269 -26.42 9.87 -14.29
N ASN A 270 -25.39 10.21 -13.48
CA ASN A 270 -25.11 11.60 -13.10
C ASN A 270 -23.76 12.13 -13.58
N PHE A 271 -22.81 11.28 -13.95
CA PHE A 271 -21.46 11.72 -14.32
C PHE A 271 -21.04 11.27 -15.71
N SER A 272 -20.43 12.20 -16.42
CA SER A 272 -19.55 11.90 -17.54
C SER A 272 -18.10 11.97 -17.06
N LYS A 273 -17.28 11.05 -17.54
CA LYS A 273 -15.88 10.96 -17.15
C LYS A 273 -15.10 12.19 -17.63
N GLN A 274 -14.42 12.86 -16.70
CA GLN A 274 -13.59 14.06 -16.94
C GLN A 274 -12.10 13.81 -16.66
N ASP A 275 -11.77 12.69 -16.03
CA ASP A 275 -10.42 12.32 -15.61
C ASP A 275 -9.83 11.20 -16.49
N PRO A 276 -8.50 11.05 -16.54
CA PRO A 276 -7.85 10.05 -17.39
C PRO A 276 -7.80 8.64 -16.79
N TYR A 277 -8.14 8.45 -15.51
CA TYR A 277 -7.83 7.20 -14.80
C TYR A 277 -8.80 6.07 -15.16
N ARG A 278 -8.28 4.90 -15.50
CA ARG A 278 -9.10 3.70 -15.73
C ARG A 278 -8.38 2.44 -15.33
N LEU A 279 -9.15 1.39 -15.07
CA LEU A 279 -8.65 0.05 -14.81
C LEU A 279 -9.07 -0.87 -15.94
N GLU A 280 -8.09 -1.64 -16.43
CA GLU A 280 -8.30 -2.63 -17.48
C GLU A 280 -7.82 -3.99 -16.97
N PRO A 281 -8.55 -5.09 -17.22
CA PRO A 281 -8.11 -6.42 -16.83
C PRO A 281 -6.71 -6.75 -17.35
N MET A 282 -5.94 -7.47 -16.54
CA MET A 282 -4.57 -7.90 -16.88
C MET A 282 -4.45 -9.41 -16.79
N THR A 283 -3.58 -9.99 -17.62
CA THR A 283 -3.20 -11.39 -17.53
C THR A 283 -1.70 -11.55 -17.28
N GLY A 284 -1.28 -12.67 -16.70
CA GLY A 284 0.10 -13.02 -16.38
C GLY A 284 0.73 -12.23 -15.23
N ARG A 285 -0.07 -11.55 -14.40
CA ARG A 285 0.41 -10.66 -13.32
C ARG A 285 0.12 -11.18 -11.93
N VAL A 286 -1.06 -11.71 -11.67
CA VAL A 286 -1.50 -12.13 -10.32
C VAL A 286 -2.01 -13.57 -10.27
N GLU A 287 -2.04 -14.27 -11.39
CA GLU A 287 -2.42 -15.67 -11.47
C GLU A 287 -1.54 -16.52 -10.55
N GLY A 288 -2.17 -17.37 -9.75
CA GLY A 288 -1.50 -18.17 -8.73
C GLY A 288 -0.99 -17.38 -7.51
N LYS A 289 -1.20 -16.05 -7.46
CA LYS A 289 -0.83 -15.21 -6.30
C LYS A 289 -2.01 -15.07 -5.34
N VAL A 290 -1.68 -14.73 -4.09
CA VAL A 290 -2.64 -14.47 -3.02
C VAL A 290 -2.42 -13.10 -2.42
N LEU A 291 -3.51 -12.45 -2.00
CA LEU A 291 -3.43 -11.28 -1.13
C LEU A 291 -3.12 -11.77 0.29
N VAL A 292 -1.99 -11.32 0.83
CA VAL A 292 -1.52 -11.72 2.16
C VAL A 292 -0.89 -10.54 2.89
N GLU A 293 -1.21 -10.41 4.18
CA GLU A 293 -0.58 -9.42 5.05
C GLU A 293 0.75 -9.91 5.61
N GLY A 294 1.64 -9.01 6.03
CA GLY A 294 2.98 -9.38 6.50
C GLY A 294 2.98 -10.35 7.68
N ASN A 295 2.16 -10.11 8.70
CA ASN A 295 2.04 -10.99 9.86
C ASN A 295 1.40 -12.33 9.50
N GLN A 296 0.43 -12.33 8.59
CA GLN A 296 -0.21 -13.53 8.08
C GLN A 296 0.78 -14.40 7.31
N ALA A 297 1.61 -13.81 6.45
CA ALA A 297 2.67 -14.50 5.73
C ALA A 297 3.74 -15.06 6.69
N ALA A 298 4.13 -14.30 7.72
CA ALA A 298 5.07 -14.76 8.73
C ALA A 298 4.53 -15.93 9.56
N ALA A 299 3.25 -15.89 9.95
CA ALA A 299 2.56 -16.98 10.64
C ALA A 299 2.49 -18.24 9.77
N LEU A 300 2.13 -18.10 8.49
CA LEU A 300 2.13 -19.21 7.54
C LEU A 300 3.54 -19.79 7.36
N GLY A 301 4.57 -18.94 7.29
CA GLY A 301 5.97 -19.35 7.24
C GLY A 301 6.40 -20.12 8.49
N ALA A 302 5.99 -19.70 9.69
CA ALA A 302 6.27 -20.42 10.94
C ALA A 302 5.58 -21.80 10.96
N LEU A 303 4.32 -21.86 10.51
CA LEU A 303 3.56 -23.11 10.39
C LEU A 303 4.21 -24.09 9.42
N MET A 304 4.55 -23.63 8.21
CA MET A 304 5.24 -24.43 7.19
C MET A 304 6.66 -24.81 7.62
N GLY A 305 7.33 -23.93 8.36
CA GLY A 305 8.62 -24.18 8.99
C GLY A 305 8.57 -25.21 10.12
N GLY A 306 7.38 -25.71 10.47
CA GLY A 306 7.21 -26.78 11.46
C GLY A 306 7.30 -26.30 12.90
N ALA A 307 6.99 -25.02 13.17
CA ALA A 307 6.90 -24.54 14.54
C ALA A 307 5.79 -25.29 15.30
N THR A 308 6.12 -25.78 16.49
CA THR A 308 5.22 -26.53 17.37
C THR A 308 4.99 -25.85 18.71
N VAL A 309 5.77 -24.81 19.04
CA VAL A 309 5.57 -24.02 20.25
C VAL A 309 5.67 -22.53 19.93
N VAL A 310 4.71 -21.74 20.40
CA VAL A 310 4.79 -20.28 20.43
C VAL A 310 4.47 -19.77 21.82
N ALA A 311 5.36 -18.95 22.36
CA ALA A 311 5.14 -18.22 23.60
C ALA A 311 5.22 -16.72 23.29
N TRP A 312 4.22 -15.94 23.69
CA TRP A 312 4.13 -14.53 23.29
C TRP A 312 3.42 -13.68 24.33
N TYR A 313 3.74 -12.39 24.33
CA TYR A 313 3.04 -11.36 25.09
C TYR A 313 2.35 -10.39 24.11
N PRO A 314 1.07 -10.01 24.33
CA PRO A 314 0.37 -9.14 23.39
C PRO A 314 0.98 -7.75 23.28
N ILE A 315 1.46 -7.40 22.08
CA ILE A 315 1.96 -6.06 21.76
C ILE A 315 1.67 -5.70 20.29
N THR A 316 1.07 -4.54 20.04
CA THR A 316 0.87 -4.03 18.67
C THR A 316 2.21 -3.67 18.03
N PRO A 317 2.51 -4.01 16.77
CA PRO A 317 1.68 -4.71 15.79
C PRO A 317 1.99 -6.21 15.66
N SER A 318 2.59 -6.87 16.65
CA SER A 318 3.05 -8.26 16.54
C SER A 318 2.02 -9.31 16.94
N SER A 319 1.00 -8.95 17.76
CA SER A 319 -0.03 -9.89 18.25
C SER A 319 -0.73 -10.67 17.14
N SER A 320 -1.08 -10.01 16.04
CA SER A 320 -1.84 -10.66 14.96
C SER A 320 -1.06 -11.78 14.26
N LEU A 321 0.28 -11.80 14.32
CA LEU A 321 1.07 -12.94 13.84
C LEU A 321 0.72 -14.20 14.64
N CYS A 322 0.69 -14.11 15.97
CA CYS A 322 0.35 -15.23 16.84
C CYS A 322 -1.11 -15.65 16.66
N GLU A 323 -2.04 -14.70 16.52
CA GLU A 323 -3.45 -14.97 16.21
C GLU A 323 -3.62 -15.73 14.89
N TYR A 324 -2.92 -15.32 13.82
CA TYR A 324 -2.93 -16.06 12.55
C TYR A 324 -2.31 -17.45 12.69
N PHE A 325 -1.22 -17.59 13.46
CA PHE A 325 -0.60 -18.89 13.69
C PHE A 325 -1.54 -19.84 14.42
N ILE A 326 -2.27 -19.36 15.43
CA ILE A 326 -3.32 -20.12 16.13
C ILE A 326 -4.39 -20.55 15.13
N ALA A 327 -4.97 -19.61 14.38
CA ALA A 327 -6.03 -19.90 13.42
C ALA A 327 -5.61 -20.91 12.34
N TYR A 328 -4.36 -20.85 11.87
CA TYR A 328 -3.83 -21.82 10.93
C TYR A 328 -3.54 -23.18 11.56
N SER A 329 -3.04 -23.20 12.79
CA SER A 329 -2.77 -24.44 13.51
C SER A 329 -4.06 -25.20 13.81
N ASP A 330 -5.12 -24.49 14.18
CA ASP A 330 -6.46 -25.04 14.41
C ASP A 330 -7.04 -25.72 13.17
N ARG A 331 -6.52 -25.40 11.97
CA ARG A 331 -6.94 -26.00 10.71
C ARG A 331 -5.99 -27.08 10.18
N PHE A 332 -4.68 -26.93 10.41
CA PHE A 332 -3.65 -27.72 9.72
C PHE A 332 -2.73 -28.52 10.64
N ARG A 333 -2.84 -28.35 11.96
CA ARG A 333 -1.97 -28.99 12.98
C ARG A 333 -2.81 -29.66 14.07
N LEU A 334 -3.72 -30.52 13.64
CA LEU A 334 -4.50 -31.38 14.52
C LEU A 334 -4.05 -32.84 14.34
N ASP A 335 -4.07 -33.59 15.43
CA ASP A 335 -3.95 -35.04 15.38
C ASP A 335 -5.16 -35.62 14.62
N PRO A 336 -4.95 -36.43 13.57
CA PRO A 336 -6.06 -36.98 12.78
C PRO A 336 -6.98 -37.93 13.56
N GLU A 337 -6.48 -38.60 14.60
CA GLU A 337 -7.21 -39.59 15.38
C GLU A 337 -7.91 -38.94 16.57
N THR A 338 -7.21 -38.08 17.32
CA THR A 338 -7.74 -37.48 18.56
C THR A 338 -8.36 -36.10 18.34
N GLY A 339 -8.03 -35.42 17.24
CA GLY A 339 -8.41 -34.03 17.01
C GLY A 339 -7.67 -33.02 17.89
N GLU A 340 -6.70 -33.46 18.69
CA GLU A 340 -5.94 -32.59 19.59
C GLU A 340 -4.96 -31.70 18.82
N LYS A 341 -4.66 -30.52 19.37
CA LYS A 341 -3.70 -29.60 18.74
C LYS A 341 -2.29 -30.15 18.87
N LEU A 342 -1.59 -30.27 17.75
CA LEU A 342 -0.17 -30.64 17.67
C LEU A 342 0.78 -29.46 17.92
N VAL A 343 0.25 -28.34 18.43
CA VAL A 343 1.01 -27.14 18.76
C VAL A 343 0.64 -26.66 20.16
N SER A 344 1.64 -26.14 20.87
CA SER A 344 1.44 -25.44 22.14
C SER A 344 1.52 -23.93 21.93
N VAL A 345 0.50 -23.22 22.37
CA VAL A 345 0.41 -21.76 22.29
C VAL A 345 0.26 -21.23 23.69
N VAL A 346 1.22 -20.43 24.14
CA VAL A 346 1.22 -19.84 25.48
C VAL A 346 1.21 -18.33 25.37
N GLN A 347 0.17 -17.70 25.91
CA GLN A 347 0.20 -16.27 26.19
C GLN A 347 0.88 -16.08 27.55
N ALA A 348 2.10 -15.56 27.53
CA ALA A 348 2.88 -15.32 28.73
C ALA A 348 2.45 -14.03 29.44
N GLU A 349 2.90 -13.87 30.67
CA GLU A 349 2.67 -12.68 31.51
C GLU A 349 3.46 -11.45 31.05
N ASP A 350 4.63 -11.66 30.45
CA ASP A 350 5.50 -10.62 29.89
C ASP A 350 6.43 -11.16 28.79
N GLU A 351 7.22 -10.28 28.18
CA GLU A 351 8.19 -10.68 27.15
C GLU A 351 9.37 -11.52 27.67
N LEU A 352 9.72 -11.47 28.97
CA LEU A 352 10.79 -12.28 29.57
C LEU A 352 10.37 -13.74 29.67
N ALA A 353 9.18 -13.99 30.21
CA ALA A 353 8.57 -15.30 30.28
C ALA A 353 8.37 -15.88 28.88
N ALA A 354 7.88 -15.08 27.93
CA ALA A 354 7.68 -15.50 26.54
C ALA A 354 8.98 -16.02 25.89
N VAL A 355 10.09 -15.26 26.00
CA VAL A 355 11.36 -15.70 25.41
C VAL A 355 11.98 -16.88 26.18
N GLY A 356 11.84 -16.91 27.51
CA GLY A 356 12.30 -18.02 28.34
C GLY A 356 11.61 -19.34 27.96
N MET A 357 10.28 -19.32 27.83
CA MET A 357 9.50 -20.47 27.37
C MET A 357 9.90 -20.91 25.96
N ALA A 358 10.11 -19.97 25.03
CA ALA A 358 10.55 -20.29 23.68
C ALA A 358 11.94 -20.97 23.67
N ILE A 359 12.90 -20.47 24.46
CA ILE A 359 14.23 -21.08 24.60
C ILE A 359 14.11 -22.48 25.21
N GLY A 360 13.34 -22.64 26.30
CA GLY A 360 13.13 -23.93 26.96
C GLY A 360 12.52 -24.97 26.02
N ALA A 361 11.50 -24.59 25.25
CA ALA A 361 10.91 -25.44 24.22
C ALA A 361 11.94 -25.81 23.13
N GLY A 362 12.76 -24.84 22.70
CA GLY A 362 13.84 -25.07 21.74
C GLY A 362 14.89 -26.06 22.24
N TRP A 363 15.21 -26.01 23.54
CA TRP A 363 16.10 -26.96 24.20
C TRP A 363 15.50 -28.36 24.27
N ALA A 364 14.19 -28.47 24.55
CA ALA A 364 13.47 -29.74 24.51
C ALA A 364 13.34 -30.35 23.09
N GLY A 365 13.83 -29.66 22.05
CA GLY A 365 13.84 -30.14 20.67
C GLY A 365 12.70 -29.62 19.80
N ALA A 366 11.79 -28.81 20.36
CA ALA A 366 10.72 -28.19 19.58
C ALA A 366 11.26 -27.09 18.66
N ARG A 367 10.56 -26.85 17.54
CA ARG A 367 10.73 -25.61 16.79
C ARG A 367 9.84 -24.56 17.44
N SER A 368 10.45 -23.65 18.18
CA SER A 368 9.75 -22.61 18.93
C SER A 368 10.02 -21.21 18.38
N PHE A 369 9.07 -20.31 18.58
CA PHE A 369 9.28 -18.89 18.33
C PHE A 369 8.53 -18.01 19.33
N THR A 370 8.92 -16.73 19.39
CA THR A 370 8.15 -15.67 20.00
C THR A 370 7.95 -14.51 19.01
N SER A 371 6.97 -13.64 19.26
CA SER A 371 6.64 -12.49 18.42
C SER A 371 6.50 -11.25 19.28
N THR A 372 7.21 -10.18 18.94
CA THR A 372 7.23 -8.95 19.74
C THR A 372 7.53 -7.70 18.89
N SER A 373 7.64 -6.54 19.53
CA SER A 373 8.06 -5.27 18.93
C SER A 373 9.19 -4.62 19.74
N GLY A 374 9.56 -3.39 19.39
CA GLY A 374 10.74 -2.69 19.94
C GLY A 374 10.89 -2.75 21.48
N PRO A 375 9.85 -2.44 22.27
CA PRO A 375 9.91 -2.54 23.73
C PRO A 375 10.24 -3.95 24.22
N GLY A 376 9.53 -4.95 23.72
CA GLY A 376 9.75 -6.34 24.12
C GLY A 376 11.11 -6.90 23.69
N ILE A 377 11.65 -6.51 22.54
CA ILE A 377 13.04 -6.88 22.17
C ILE A 377 14.05 -6.38 23.22
N SER A 378 13.80 -5.22 23.82
CA SER A 378 14.68 -4.68 24.86
C SER A 378 14.63 -5.52 26.13
N LEU A 379 13.45 -6.02 26.50
CA LEU A 379 13.27 -6.92 27.64
C LEU A 379 13.88 -8.30 27.36
N MET A 380 13.75 -8.83 26.14
CA MET A 380 14.29 -10.14 25.75
C MET A 380 15.83 -10.18 25.62
N ALA A 381 16.54 -9.06 25.81
CA ALA A 381 17.96 -8.95 25.52
C ALA A 381 18.83 -9.91 26.36
N GLU A 382 18.52 -10.07 27.65
CA GLU A 382 19.27 -10.96 28.55
C GLU A 382 19.16 -12.42 28.11
N PHE A 383 17.93 -12.92 27.94
CA PHE A 383 17.67 -14.28 27.47
C PHE A 383 18.18 -14.54 26.06
N SER A 384 18.18 -13.53 25.18
CA SER A 384 18.78 -13.66 23.85
C SER A 384 20.30 -13.87 23.93
N GLY A 385 20.97 -13.18 24.87
CA GLY A 385 22.38 -13.41 25.17
C GLY A 385 22.65 -14.80 25.75
N LEU A 386 21.78 -15.28 26.65
CA LEU A 386 21.84 -16.64 27.18
C LEU A 386 21.66 -17.69 26.08
N ALA A 387 20.67 -17.53 25.20
CA ALA A 387 20.43 -18.44 24.09
C ALA A 387 21.66 -18.54 23.17
N TYR A 388 22.30 -17.40 22.89
CA TYR A 388 23.54 -17.35 22.13
C TYR A 388 24.69 -18.10 22.84
N ALA A 389 24.92 -17.81 24.12
CA ALA A 389 26.00 -18.43 24.90
C ALA A 389 25.81 -19.96 25.05
N GLY A 390 24.57 -20.39 25.29
CA GLY A 390 24.19 -21.80 25.42
C GLY A 390 23.99 -22.54 24.10
N ARG A 391 24.16 -21.87 22.94
CA ARG A 391 23.89 -22.41 21.60
C ARG A 391 22.47 -22.98 21.44
N HIS A 392 21.50 -22.38 22.13
CA HIS A 392 20.10 -22.72 22.00
C HIS A 392 19.48 -22.08 20.76
N ARG A 393 18.51 -22.77 20.15
CA ARG A 393 17.74 -22.24 19.02
C ARG A 393 16.71 -21.25 19.55
N LEU A 394 16.70 -20.05 18.99
CA LEU A 394 15.73 -19.02 19.31
C LEU A 394 15.31 -18.30 18.01
N CYS A 395 14.00 -18.24 17.77
CA CYS A 395 13.40 -17.42 16.72
C CYS A 395 12.55 -16.31 17.35
N VAL A 396 12.87 -15.07 17.02
CA VAL A 396 12.11 -13.89 17.47
C VAL A 396 11.60 -13.13 16.25
N HIS A 397 10.29 -13.06 16.09
CA HIS A 397 9.66 -12.19 15.10
C HIS A 397 9.58 -10.76 15.66
N ALA A 398 10.56 -9.93 15.30
CA ALA A 398 10.62 -8.52 15.69
C ALA A 398 9.81 -7.64 14.71
N VAL A 399 8.53 -7.45 14.97
CA VAL A 399 7.65 -6.59 14.14
C VAL A 399 7.87 -5.14 14.52
N ALA A 400 8.81 -4.49 13.85
CA ALA A 400 9.30 -3.15 14.21
C ALA A 400 8.20 -2.07 14.11
N ARG A 401 8.10 -1.27 15.17
CA ARG A 401 7.34 -0.01 15.22
C ARG A 401 8.27 1.10 15.72
N ARG A 402 8.01 2.38 15.37
CA ARG A 402 8.76 3.48 16.01
C ARG A 402 8.47 3.48 17.50
N HIS A 403 9.47 3.80 18.33
CA HIS A 403 9.24 4.08 19.74
C HIS A 403 8.15 5.16 19.86
N GLN A 404 7.11 4.89 20.64
CA GLN A 404 5.95 5.74 20.78
C GLN A 404 6.04 6.44 22.14
N THR A 405 6.13 7.76 22.14
CA THR A 405 5.78 8.56 23.32
C THR A 405 4.26 8.48 23.50
N PRO A 406 3.72 8.42 24.73
CA PRO A 406 2.27 8.45 24.94
C PRO A 406 1.60 9.56 24.13
N GLY A 407 0.56 9.22 23.36
CA GLY A 407 -0.20 10.16 22.51
C GLY A 407 0.22 10.27 21.03
N ALA A 408 1.30 9.61 20.59
CA ALA A 408 1.71 9.64 19.18
C ALA A 408 0.93 8.62 18.31
N PRO A 409 0.60 8.94 17.03
CA PRO A 409 0.00 7.97 16.11
C PRO A 409 0.96 6.79 15.80
N PRO A 410 0.46 5.58 15.51
CA PRO A 410 1.24 4.39 15.21
C PRO A 410 1.90 4.61 13.86
N ARG A 411 3.22 4.84 13.88
CA ARG A 411 4.03 5.02 12.68
C ARG A 411 4.94 3.82 12.47
N HIS A 412 5.06 3.41 11.21
CA HIS A 412 6.05 2.41 10.79
C HIS A 412 7.45 2.96 11.06
N GLY A 413 8.26 2.16 11.74
CA GLY A 413 9.65 2.49 12.03
C GLY A 413 10.56 1.55 11.28
N GLY A 414 11.32 2.08 10.31
CA GLY A 414 12.57 1.47 9.86
C GLY A 414 13.68 1.62 10.89
N GLY A 415 13.33 1.75 12.17
CA GLY A 415 14.27 1.72 13.27
C GLY A 415 14.82 0.31 13.34
N VAL A 416 15.84 0.03 12.55
CA VAL A 416 16.83 -0.98 12.88
C VAL A 416 17.21 -0.63 14.31
N LEU A 417 16.81 -1.48 15.25
CA LEU A 417 17.37 -1.47 16.58
C LEU A 417 18.88 -1.55 16.36
N ARG A 418 19.58 -0.41 16.42
CA ARG A 418 21.02 -0.41 16.65
C ARG A 418 21.17 -0.88 18.10
N VAL A 419 20.94 -2.18 18.33
CA VAL A 419 21.79 -2.87 19.29
C VAL A 419 23.15 -2.78 18.63
N ARG A 420 23.89 -1.71 18.95
CA ARG A 420 25.33 -1.76 18.86
C ARG A 420 25.66 -3.00 19.66
N ALA A 421 26.02 -4.10 18.99
CA ALA A 421 26.87 -5.10 19.60
C ALA A 421 28.11 -4.31 20.02
N ARG A 422 28.07 -3.69 21.21
CA ARG A 422 29.27 -3.25 21.88
C ARG A 422 30.06 -4.53 21.95
N ARG A 423 31.15 -4.58 21.18
CA ARG A 423 32.18 -5.61 21.27
C ARG A 423 32.52 -5.72 22.74
N VAL A 424 31.88 -6.66 23.44
CA VAL A 424 32.56 -7.31 24.54
C VAL A 424 33.72 -7.99 23.85
N ARG A 425 34.95 -7.58 24.20
CA ARG A 425 36.18 -8.09 23.60
C ARG A 425 36.21 -9.61 23.78
N SER A 426 35.68 -10.37 22.83
CA SER A 426 36.00 -11.78 22.65
C SER A 426 36.86 -11.90 21.39
N ARG A 427 38.01 -12.54 21.54
CA ARG A 427 38.94 -12.83 20.45
C ARG A 427 38.35 -13.97 19.61
N GLY A 428 37.81 -13.65 18.43
CA GLY A 428 37.47 -14.65 17.41
C GLY A 428 36.44 -14.15 16.39
N PRO A 429 36.50 -14.59 15.11
CA PRO A 429 35.48 -14.28 14.13
C PRO A 429 34.18 -15.04 14.44
N LEU A 430 33.05 -14.33 14.41
CA LEU A 430 31.72 -14.82 14.75
C LEU A 430 30.97 -15.27 13.48
N PRO A 431 30.20 -16.38 13.50
CA PRO A 431 29.24 -16.69 12.45
C PRO A 431 27.98 -15.81 12.60
N ASP A 432 27.51 -15.23 11.49
CA ASP A 432 26.35 -14.31 11.45
C ASP A 432 25.01 -15.03 11.71
N ALA A 433 24.29 -14.61 12.77
CA ALA A 433 22.85 -14.81 12.88
C ALA A 433 22.15 -13.69 12.09
N GLY A 434 21.85 -13.95 10.82
CA GLY A 434 21.30 -12.93 9.92
C GLY A 434 19.90 -12.46 10.33
N VAL A 435 19.74 -11.15 10.54
CA VAL A 435 18.42 -10.50 10.57
C VAL A 435 17.88 -10.47 9.14
N ARG A 436 16.85 -11.28 8.84
CA ARG A 436 16.16 -11.22 7.54
C ARG A 436 14.81 -10.54 7.68
N ALA A 437 14.63 -9.42 6.99
CA ALA A 437 13.33 -8.83 6.78
C ALA A 437 12.49 -9.76 5.88
N VAL A 438 11.37 -10.26 6.37
CA VAL A 438 10.38 -10.97 5.54
C VAL A 438 9.63 -9.92 4.73
N ARG A 439 9.93 -9.82 3.45
CA ARG A 439 9.12 -9.07 2.47
C ARG A 439 8.31 -10.09 1.66
N PRO A 440 7.02 -9.85 1.39
CA PRO A 440 6.32 -10.58 0.34
C PRO A 440 7.09 -10.34 -0.97
N ARG A 441 7.57 -11.40 -1.62
CA ARG A 441 8.35 -11.27 -2.87
C ARG A 441 7.41 -11.34 -4.07
N PRO A 442 7.49 -10.40 -5.03
CA PRO A 442 6.89 -10.60 -6.34
C PRO A 442 7.83 -11.47 -7.19
N GLY A 443 7.31 -12.60 -7.68
CA GLY A 443 7.89 -13.40 -8.77
C GLY A 443 9.22 -14.08 -8.46
N HIS A 444 9.18 -15.36 -8.09
CA HIS A 444 10.08 -16.43 -8.58
C HIS A 444 9.63 -17.77 -7.99
N GLU A 445 9.93 -18.83 -8.75
CA GLU A 445 9.76 -20.27 -8.50
C GLU A 445 10.06 -20.73 -7.06
N PRO A 446 9.52 -21.91 -6.66
CA PRO A 446 9.79 -22.47 -5.35
C PRO A 446 11.29 -22.51 -5.12
N VAL A 447 11.73 -22.01 -3.96
CA VAL A 447 13.12 -22.15 -3.54
C VAL A 447 13.39 -23.64 -3.47
N ASP A 448 14.15 -24.11 -4.46
CA ASP A 448 14.69 -25.46 -4.54
C ASP A 448 15.32 -25.85 -3.21
N ASP A 449 15.07 -27.10 -2.85
CA ASP A 449 15.58 -27.82 -1.70
C ASP A 449 17.00 -27.40 -1.31
N ALA A 450 17.19 -27.13 -0.02
CA ALA A 450 18.47 -27.39 0.61
C ALA A 450 18.71 -28.91 0.53
N ARG A 451 19.32 -29.34 -0.58
CA ARG A 451 19.88 -30.69 -0.75
C ARG A 451 20.90 -30.92 0.35
N VAL A 452 20.46 -31.52 1.45
CA VAL A 452 21.34 -32.29 2.31
C VAL A 452 21.66 -33.56 1.52
N GLN A 453 22.85 -33.61 0.91
CA GLN A 453 23.41 -34.87 0.44
C GLN A 453 23.59 -35.78 1.66
N VAL A 454 22.67 -36.72 1.84
CA VAL A 454 22.87 -37.86 2.73
C VAL A 454 23.77 -38.85 1.98
N PRO A 455 24.93 -39.25 2.52
CA PRO A 455 25.75 -40.28 1.90
C PRO A 455 24.94 -41.58 1.85
N ARG A 456 24.78 -42.16 0.66
CA ARG A 456 24.19 -43.49 0.47
C ARG A 456 25.09 -44.52 1.18
N GLN A 457 24.63 -45.07 2.30
CA GLN A 457 25.09 -46.39 2.73
C GLN A 457 24.39 -47.44 1.88
N GLU A 458 25.18 -48.21 1.14
CA GLU A 458 24.73 -49.40 0.43
C GLU A 458 24.17 -50.41 1.43
N VAL A 459 22.87 -50.66 1.37
CA VAL A 459 22.24 -51.79 2.05
C VAL A 459 22.38 -53.01 1.13
N ARG A 460 23.23 -53.97 1.52
CA ARG A 460 23.27 -55.31 0.91
C ARG A 460 22.01 -56.09 1.31
N PRO A 461 21.34 -56.81 0.39
CA PRO A 461 20.16 -57.59 0.73
C PRO A 461 20.57 -58.96 1.29
N GLY A 462 19.91 -59.38 2.38
CA GLY A 462 19.86 -60.78 2.80
C GLY A 462 20.23 -61.03 4.26
N GLN A 463 19.21 -61.11 5.11
CA GLN A 463 18.97 -62.21 6.06
C GLN A 463 17.62 -61.96 6.77
N GLY A 464 16.81 -63.02 6.87
CA GLY A 464 15.39 -63.00 7.26
C GLY A 464 15.12 -62.70 8.74
N PRO A 465 13.85 -62.75 9.17
CA PRO A 465 13.41 -62.26 10.46
C PRO A 465 13.81 -63.21 11.59
N VAL A 466 14.33 -62.65 12.68
CA VAL A 466 14.50 -63.37 13.95
C VAL A 466 13.48 -62.83 14.94
N GLU A 467 12.56 -63.71 15.36
CA GLU A 467 11.60 -63.52 16.45
C GLU A 467 12.30 -63.31 17.80
N GLY A 468 11.73 -62.50 18.70
CA GLY A 468 12.30 -62.36 20.04
C GLY A 468 11.64 -61.38 21.03
N ARG A 469 10.46 -61.76 21.54
CA ARG A 469 9.84 -61.49 22.86
C ARG A 469 9.41 -60.07 23.31
N PRO A 470 8.27 -59.97 24.03
CA PRO A 470 7.74 -58.72 24.59
C PRO A 470 8.37 -58.41 25.95
N ARG A 471 8.53 -57.11 26.26
CA ARG A 471 8.84 -56.66 27.63
C ARG A 471 7.60 -56.05 28.28
N GLU A 472 7.20 -56.70 29.36
CA GLU A 472 6.20 -56.27 30.34
C GLU A 472 6.54 -54.92 30.97
N GLY A 473 5.48 -54.24 31.40
CA GLY A 473 5.52 -52.91 31.99
C GLY A 473 6.21 -52.81 33.34
N ARG A 474 6.46 -51.56 33.74
CA ARG A 474 6.57 -51.15 35.14
C ARG A 474 5.82 -49.84 35.35
N ARG A 475 5.18 -49.83 36.51
CA ARG A 475 4.27 -48.86 37.14
C ARG A 475 4.74 -47.42 37.12
#